data_AF-A0A542XAS5-F1
#
_entry.id   AF-A0A542XAS5-F1
#
_cell.length_a   1.000
_cell.length_b   1.000
_cell.length_c   1.000
_cell.angle_alpha   90.00
_cell.angle_beta   90.00
_cell.angle_gamma   90.00
#
_symmetry.space_group_name_H-M   'P 1'
#
loop_
_entity.id
_entity.type
_entity.pdbx_description
1 polymer ?
#
loop_
_entity_poly.entity_id
_entity_poly.type
_entity_poly.pdbx_seq_one_letter_code
_entity_poly.pdbx_strand_id
1 'polypeptide(L)'
;MLPGPVNTIAGVTEPHEPAPTLSHRSAVALVFGSSAAVLVVEIVALRLLAPYLGLTLETSTLVIGIALAAIALGSWGGGRVADQTDPQRLLGPALGISGAVVALTPALLRTVAETSPGLLMLAALLTIMVPGTLLSAVTPIATKLRLDSLERTGTVVGQLSGIGTLGAIVGTVVTGFVLISRVPVSTILLGLGAALVLAALPLLWRARSRSGAAAMAVAVGAGGLAALAAPGGCQVETTYHCANVVASSGDTRTLVLDNLQHSAVDLDDPTYLEFEYIRAMASVADTAFPEGEAIDAYHLGAGGLTMPRYLAAERPGTRSVVSEIDGGVVRINRQQLGMDDVPGLDVRVEDGRTGLRRIADGSRDLVVGDAFGGVSVPWHLTTREALSEVRRVLRPDGVYVANLIDYGDQAFARAEVTTMRTVFDNVLVLGQPRDVGLDPAAGPDGGNLVVVASDRPLDRQAIQAGLDRRGTGWTAQDEAGTRAWTGDAQVLTDDYAPVDQLLQPYRSAS
;
A
#
# COMPACT_ATOMS: atom_id res chain seq x y z
N MET A 1 49.09 54.66 67.63
CA MET A 1 48.22 53.56 67.16
C MET A 1 47.40 54.08 66.00
N LEU A 2 47.52 53.39 64.86
CA LEU A 2 47.04 53.77 63.53
C LEU A 2 45.51 53.75 63.42
N PRO A 3 44.87 54.64 62.63
CA PRO A 3 43.57 54.37 62.02
C PRO A 3 43.79 53.61 60.71
N GLY A 4 43.31 52.37 60.63
CA GLY A 4 43.33 51.57 59.39
C GLY A 4 42.26 52.05 58.40
N PRO A 5 42.50 51.99 57.08
CA PRO A 5 41.57 52.45 56.06
C PRO A 5 40.44 51.45 55.82
N VAL A 6 39.24 52.01 55.59
CA VAL A 6 38.06 51.31 55.07
C VAL A 6 38.36 50.87 53.64
N ASN A 7 38.37 49.55 53.40
CA ASN A 7 38.46 49.00 52.06
C ASN A 7 37.05 48.60 51.60
N THR A 8 36.44 49.49 50.83
CA THR A 8 35.31 49.22 49.94
C THR A 8 35.83 48.35 48.80
N ILE A 9 35.39 47.10 48.70
CA ILE A 9 35.59 46.31 47.46
C ILE A 9 34.22 46.10 46.82
N ALA A 10 34.13 46.71 45.64
CA ALA A 10 33.01 46.73 44.75
C ALA A 10 32.56 45.32 44.34
N GLY A 11 31.25 45.17 44.16
CA GLY A 11 30.72 44.12 43.32
C GLY A 11 31.25 44.25 41.90
N VAL A 12 31.80 43.16 41.39
CA VAL A 12 31.81 42.85 39.97
C VAL A 12 31.28 41.42 39.88
N THR A 13 29.97 41.28 39.75
CA THR A 13 29.39 40.09 39.13
C THR A 13 29.98 40.01 37.73
N GLU A 14 30.79 38.99 37.48
CA GLU A 14 31.26 38.69 36.13
C GLU A 14 30.04 38.60 35.19
N PRO A 15 30.06 39.23 34.01
CA PRO A 15 29.01 39.04 33.03
C PRO A 15 29.05 37.57 32.61
N HIS A 16 27.98 36.84 32.94
CA HIS A 16 27.73 35.52 32.36
C HIS A 16 27.70 35.69 30.84
N GLU A 17 28.74 35.24 30.14
CA GLU A 17 28.77 35.26 28.68
C GLU A 17 27.46 34.64 28.18
N PRO A 18 26.68 35.32 27.32
CA PRO A 18 25.46 34.73 26.79
C PRO A 18 25.85 33.50 25.98
N ALA A 19 25.46 32.32 26.48
CA ALA A 19 25.63 31.06 25.76
C ALA A 19 25.12 31.24 24.32
N PRO A 20 25.83 30.74 23.30
CA PRO A 20 25.52 31.04 21.91
C PRO A 20 24.11 30.54 21.56
N THR A 21 23.13 31.44 21.58
CA THR A 21 21.72 31.10 21.32
C THR A 21 21.53 30.58 19.90
N LEU A 22 20.62 29.61 19.73
CA LEU A 22 20.23 29.12 18.41
C LEU A 22 19.66 30.30 17.59
N SER A 23 20.21 30.54 16.41
CA SER A 23 19.72 31.64 15.56
C SER A 23 18.25 31.42 15.20
N HIS A 24 17.46 32.49 15.07
CA HIS A 24 16.04 32.37 14.72
C HIS A 24 15.84 31.56 13.43
N ARG A 25 16.65 31.82 12.40
CA ARG A 25 16.60 31.07 11.13
C ARG A 25 16.89 29.59 11.32
N SER A 26 17.86 29.24 12.17
CA SER A 26 18.18 27.85 12.48
C SER A 26 17.05 27.16 13.25
N ALA A 27 16.44 27.84 14.22
CA ALA A 27 15.28 27.31 14.95
C ALA A 27 14.11 27.03 14.02
N VAL A 28 13.78 27.99 13.15
CA VAL A 28 12.73 27.83 12.13
C VAL A 28 13.01 26.66 11.19
N ALA A 29 14.22 26.57 10.64
CA ALA A 29 14.59 25.50 9.72
C ALA A 29 14.57 24.11 10.39
N LEU A 30 15.04 24.01 11.63
CA LEU A 30 15.05 22.77 12.39
C LEU A 30 13.64 22.29 12.71
N VAL A 31 12.79 23.19 13.24
CA VAL A 31 11.40 22.85 13.59
C VAL A 31 10.58 22.49 12.35
N PHE A 32 10.70 23.28 11.28
CA PHE A 32 10.05 22.98 10.00
C PHE A 32 10.50 21.62 9.46
N GLY A 33 11.82 21.40 9.39
CA GLY A 33 12.40 20.18 8.83
C GLY A 33 12.13 18.93 9.65
N SER A 34 12.20 19.01 10.98
CA SER A 34 11.90 17.88 11.86
C SER A 34 10.42 17.50 11.81
N SER A 35 9.52 18.48 11.83
CA SER A 35 8.09 18.21 11.67
C SER A 35 7.76 17.64 10.30
N ALA A 36 8.33 18.16 9.21
CA ALA A 36 8.16 17.57 7.88
C ALA A 36 8.67 16.12 7.83
N ALA A 37 9.84 15.85 8.44
CA ALA A 37 10.45 14.53 8.46
C ALA A 37 9.61 13.48 9.21
N VAL A 38 8.97 13.84 10.33
CA VAL A 38 8.05 12.93 11.04
C VAL A 38 6.94 12.45 10.11
N LEU A 39 6.30 13.37 9.40
CA LEU A 39 5.20 13.04 8.49
C LEU A 39 5.68 12.27 7.26
N VAL A 40 6.90 12.54 6.76
CA VAL A 40 7.49 11.75 5.67
C VAL A 40 7.71 10.30 6.13
N VAL A 41 8.29 10.09 7.33
CA VAL A 41 8.50 8.74 7.88
C VAL A 41 7.19 7.99 8.04
N GLU A 42 6.16 8.65 8.59
CA GLU A 42 4.83 8.06 8.77
C GLU A 42 4.21 7.58 7.45
N ILE A 43 4.12 8.46 6.45
CA ILE A 43 3.46 8.15 5.18
C ILE A 43 4.23 7.07 4.42
N VAL A 44 5.56 7.13 4.45
CA VAL A 44 6.41 6.17 3.74
C VAL A 44 6.43 4.80 4.44
N ALA A 45 6.31 4.76 5.77
CA ALA A 45 6.24 3.51 6.53
C ALA A 45 5.03 2.66 6.14
N LEU A 46 3.86 3.27 5.87
CA LEU A 46 2.68 2.56 5.36
C LEU A 46 3.00 1.76 4.09
N ARG A 47 3.67 2.41 3.15
CA ARG A 47 4.04 1.80 1.87
C ARG A 47 5.11 0.72 2.02
N LEU A 48 6.07 0.92 2.91
CA LEU A 48 7.11 -0.08 3.16
C LEU A 48 6.56 -1.33 3.86
N LEU A 49 5.48 -1.18 4.65
CA LEU A 49 4.82 -2.28 5.35
C LEU A 49 3.73 -2.97 4.52
N ALA A 50 3.24 -2.30 3.46
CA ALA A 50 2.20 -2.82 2.57
C ALA A 50 2.46 -4.26 2.08
N PRO A 51 3.68 -4.64 1.64
CA PRO A 51 3.93 -6.00 1.15
C PRO A 51 3.85 -7.09 2.21
N TYR A 52 3.85 -6.72 3.49
CA TYR A 52 3.88 -7.66 4.60
C TYR A 52 2.60 -7.70 5.41
N LEU A 53 1.94 -6.54 5.55
CA LEU A 53 0.74 -6.38 6.37
C LEU A 53 -0.51 -6.07 5.55
N GLY A 54 -0.36 -5.75 4.26
CA GLY A 54 -1.42 -5.20 3.43
C GLY A 54 -1.71 -3.71 3.71
N LEU A 55 -2.37 -3.06 2.75
CA LEU A 55 -2.93 -1.71 2.92
C LEU A 55 -4.40 -1.84 3.31
N THR A 56 -4.68 -1.97 4.61
CA THR A 56 -6.05 -1.99 5.14
C THR A 56 -6.31 -0.73 5.96
N LEU A 57 -7.58 -0.48 6.29
CA LEU A 57 -7.96 0.60 7.19
C LEU A 57 -7.36 0.40 8.59
N GLU A 58 -7.25 -0.84 9.07
CA GLU A 58 -6.65 -1.19 10.36
C GLU A 58 -5.16 -0.87 10.36
N THR A 59 -4.41 -1.31 9.33
CA THR A 59 -2.96 -1.05 9.26
C THR A 59 -2.67 0.44 9.13
N SER A 60 -3.47 1.16 8.34
CA SER A 60 -3.38 2.60 8.19
C SER A 60 -3.66 3.35 9.49
N THR A 61 -4.75 2.98 10.19
CA THR A 61 -5.13 3.59 11.46
C THR A 61 -4.10 3.31 12.56
N LEU A 62 -3.54 2.10 12.60
CA LEU A 62 -2.51 1.72 13.56
C LEU A 62 -1.24 2.56 13.38
N VAL A 63 -0.76 2.73 12.14
CA VAL A 63 0.44 3.54 11.87
C VAL A 63 0.24 5.00 12.23
N ILE A 64 -0.91 5.59 11.89
CA ILE A 64 -1.25 6.96 12.32
C ILE A 64 -1.27 7.04 13.86
N GLY A 65 -1.88 6.07 14.53
CA GLY A 65 -1.91 6.00 16.00
C GLY A 65 -0.51 5.93 16.62
N ILE A 66 0.38 5.12 16.04
CA ILE A 66 1.79 5.02 16.45
C ILE A 66 2.53 6.34 16.23
N ALA A 67 2.35 6.98 15.08
CA ALA A 67 2.98 8.26 14.76
C ALA A 67 2.52 9.37 15.72
N LEU A 68 1.22 9.47 15.99
CA LEU A 68 0.67 10.42 16.96
C LEU A 68 1.19 10.16 18.38
N ALA A 69 1.29 8.88 18.79
CA ALA A 69 1.89 8.51 20.07
C ALA A 69 3.37 8.93 20.15
N ALA A 70 4.14 8.73 19.08
CA ALA A 70 5.52 9.16 18.98
C ALA A 70 5.64 10.70 19.07
N ILE A 71 4.76 11.43 18.40
CA ILE A 71 4.70 12.90 18.48
C ILE A 71 4.41 13.37 19.90
N ALA A 72 3.43 12.77 20.56
CA ALA A 72 3.04 13.11 21.93
C ALA A 72 4.19 12.82 22.92
N LEU A 73 4.78 11.62 22.85
CA LEU A 73 5.91 11.22 23.69
C LEU A 73 7.14 12.10 23.46
N GLY A 74 7.45 12.40 22.20
CA GLY A 74 8.57 13.23 21.81
C GLY A 74 8.42 14.67 22.26
N SER A 75 7.25 15.27 22.04
CA SER A 75 6.97 16.64 22.46
C SER A 75 6.99 16.78 23.99
N TRP A 76 6.40 15.82 24.70
CA TRP A 76 6.35 15.85 26.15
C TRP A 76 7.71 15.55 26.80
N GLY A 77 8.37 14.49 26.36
CA GLY A 77 9.68 14.07 26.85
C GLY A 77 10.77 15.09 26.48
N GLY A 78 10.74 15.61 25.26
CA GLY A 78 11.68 16.63 24.78
C GLY A 78 11.65 17.90 25.61
N GLY A 79 10.47 18.38 26.00
CA GLY A 79 10.32 19.50 26.92
C GLY A 79 10.93 19.24 28.29
N ARG A 80 10.63 18.08 28.89
CA ARG A 80 11.17 17.71 30.21
C ARG A 80 12.68 17.56 30.21
N VAL A 81 13.25 16.91 29.20
CA VAL A 81 14.70 16.71 29.11
C VAL A 81 15.41 18.04 28.85
N ALA A 82 14.81 18.94 28.06
CA ALA A 82 15.33 20.29 27.84
C ALA A 82 15.34 21.16 29.11
N ASP A 83 14.51 20.85 30.11
CA ASP A 83 14.57 21.54 31.41
C ASP A 83 15.69 21.01 32.32
N GLN A 84 16.11 19.76 32.13
CA GLN A 84 17.08 19.09 33.00
C GLN A 84 18.51 19.07 32.43
N THR A 85 18.65 19.16 31.11
CA THR A 85 19.93 19.03 30.40
C THR A 85 20.11 20.21 29.45
N ASP A 86 21.36 20.59 29.16
CA ASP A 86 21.71 21.59 28.16
C ASP A 86 21.04 21.30 26.81
N PRO A 87 20.04 22.10 26.38
CA PRO A 87 19.24 21.80 25.19
C PRO A 87 20.06 21.84 23.90
N GLN A 88 21.20 22.55 23.89
CA GLN A 88 22.07 22.62 22.70
C GLN A 88 22.69 21.26 22.36
N ARG A 89 22.93 20.42 23.37
CA ARG A 89 23.55 19.10 23.20
C ARG A 89 22.56 18.04 22.75
N LEU A 90 21.25 18.31 22.85
CA LEU A 90 20.19 17.35 22.55
C LEU A 90 19.82 17.32 21.06
N LEU A 91 19.89 18.47 20.36
CA LEU A 91 19.46 18.59 18.96
C LEU A 91 20.26 17.71 17.99
N GLY A 92 21.59 17.67 18.14
CA GLY A 92 22.46 16.88 17.27
C GLY A 92 22.15 15.37 17.34
N PRO A 93 22.17 14.75 18.53
CA PRO A 93 21.80 13.35 18.71
C PRO A 93 20.36 13.03 18.28
N ALA A 94 19.39 13.91 18.57
CA ALA A 94 18.00 13.70 18.17
C ALA A 94 17.86 13.58 16.64
N LEU A 95 18.46 14.49 15.88
CA LEU A 95 18.45 14.44 14.41
C LEU A 95 19.29 13.27 13.88
N GLY A 96 20.48 13.07 14.43
CA GLY A 96 21.44 12.09 13.92
C GLY A 96 21.02 10.64 14.15
N ILE A 97 20.50 10.31 15.34
CA ILE A 97 19.95 8.97 15.63
C ILE A 97 18.71 8.74 14.77
N SER A 98 17.80 9.71 14.68
CA SER A 98 16.61 9.60 13.81
C SER A 98 17.01 9.34 12.36
N GLY A 99 17.97 10.10 11.83
CA GLY A 99 18.44 9.93 10.45
C GLY A 99 19.08 8.56 10.20
N ALA A 100 19.87 8.06 11.16
CA ALA A 100 20.45 6.72 11.07
C ALA A 100 19.38 5.62 11.09
N VAL A 101 18.41 5.70 12.01
CA VAL A 101 17.31 4.72 12.10
C VAL A 101 16.45 4.75 10.84
N VAL A 102 16.10 5.94 10.35
CA VAL A 102 15.33 6.11 9.10
C VAL A 102 16.07 5.52 7.90
N ALA A 103 17.38 5.75 7.78
CA ALA A 103 18.18 5.16 6.71
C ALA A 103 18.29 3.62 6.80
N LEU A 104 18.32 3.06 8.02
CA LEU A 104 18.39 1.61 8.24
C LEU A 104 17.04 0.89 8.10
N THR A 105 15.93 1.64 8.15
CA THR A 105 14.58 1.07 8.20
C THR A 105 14.27 0.10 7.05
N PRO A 106 14.57 0.41 5.77
CA PRO A 106 14.28 -0.53 4.67
C PRO A 106 15.01 -1.87 4.82
N ALA A 107 16.31 -1.83 5.14
CA ALA A 107 17.12 -3.04 5.28
C ALA A 107 16.67 -3.88 6.49
N LEU A 108 16.36 -3.20 7.61
CA LEU A 108 15.90 -3.84 8.83
C LEU A 108 14.56 -4.55 8.62
N LEU A 109 13.55 -3.85 8.07
CA LEU A 109 12.23 -4.45 7.89
C LEU A 109 12.25 -5.61 6.90
N ARG A 110 13.00 -5.50 5.79
CA ARG A 110 13.15 -6.60 4.82
C ARG A 110 13.81 -7.83 5.43
N THR A 111 14.91 -7.63 6.16
CA THR A 111 15.63 -8.74 6.79
C THR A 111 14.80 -9.41 7.88
N VAL A 112 14.09 -8.62 8.70
CA VAL A 112 13.21 -9.16 9.76
C VAL A 112 12.03 -9.91 9.14
N ALA A 113 11.43 -9.40 8.07
CA ALA A 113 10.34 -10.08 7.40
C ALA A 113 10.73 -11.46 6.88
N GLU A 114 11.93 -11.63 6.32
CA GLU A 114 12.40 -12.92 5.82
C GLU A 114 12.85 -13.88 6.92
N THR A 115 13.61 -13.37 7.90
CA THR A 115 14.25 -14.22 8.92
C THR A 115 13.40 -14.48 10.15
N SER A 116 12.50 -13.56 10.48
CA SER A 116 11.71 -13.60 11.72
C SER A 116 10.38 -12.84 11.58
N PRO A 117 9.43 -13.35 10.78
CA PRO A 117 8.15 -12.68 10.52
C PRO A 117 7.41 -12.25 11.79
N GLY A 118 7.47 -13.05 12.86
CA GLY A 118 6.82 -12.73 14.15
C GLY A 118 7.36 -11.49 14.86
N LEU A 119 8.54 -10.99 14.50
CA LEU A 119 9.13 -9.76 15.04
C LEU A 119 8.87 -8.53 14.14
N LEU A 120 8.26 -8.71 12.97
CA LEU A 120 8.10 -7.63 12.01
C LEU A 120 7.27 -6.47 12.54
N MET A 121 6.17 -6.75 13.25
CA MET A 121 5.32 -5.71 13.84
C MET A 121 6.08 -4.89 14.89
N LEU A 122 6.92 -5.55 15.70
CA LEU A 122 7.76 -4.88 16.68
C LEU A 122 8.84 -4.03 15.98
N ALA A 123 9.48 -4.56 14.93
CA ALA A 123 10.45 -3.81 14.15
C ALA A 123 9.81 -2.57 13.50
N ALA A 124 8.62 -2.71 12.91
CA ALA A 124 7.83 -1.63 12.32
C ALA A 124 7.45 -0.56 13.35
N LEU A 125 6.98 -0.99 14.52
CA LEU A 125 6.69 -0.08 15.63
C LEU A 125 7.92 0.73 16.02
N LEU A 126 9.08 0.09 16.17
CA LEU A 126 10.32 0.75 16.59
C LEU A 126 10.85 1.71 15.53
N THR A 127 10.80 1.35 14.25
CA THR A 127 11.29 2.20 13.15
C THR A 127 10.45 3.45 12.94
N ILE A 128 9.19 3.47 13.37
CA ILE A 128 8.34 4.68 13.38
C ILE A 128 8.50 5.43 14.70
N MET A 129 8.38 4.72 15.83
CA MET A 129 8.33 5.31 17.16
C MET A 129 9.63 6.04 17.53
N VAL A 130 10.79 5.45 17.23
CA VAL A 130 12.10 6.02 17.59
C VAL A 130 12.36 7.36 16.89
N PRO A 131 12.37 7.44 15.54
CA PRO A 131 12.57 8.73 14.87
C PRO A 131 11.42 9.70 15.12
N GLY A 132 10.17 9.23 15.19
CA GLY A 132 9.01 10.09 15.48
C GLY A 132 9.15 10.81 16.83
N THR A 133 9.56 10.08 17.87
CA THR A 133 9.77 10.64 19.22
C THR A 133 10.93 11.63 19.25
N LEU A 134 12.08 11.25 18.67
CA LEU A 134 13.27 12.10 18.70
C LEU A 134 13.11 13.37 17.85
N LEU A 135 12.50 13.28 16.67
CA LEU A 135 12.23 14.44 15.81
C LEU A 135 11.19 15.38 16.43
N SER A 136 10.15 14.83 17.08
CA SER A 136 9.13 15.65 17.74
C SER A 136 9.65 16.35 18.99
N ALA A 137 10.73 15.85 19.61
CA ALA A 137 11.43 16.54 20.69
C ALA A 137 12.16 17.81 20.24
N VAL A 138 12.46 17.98 18.94
CA VAL A 138 13.20 19.15 18.42
C VAL A 138 12.45 20.45 18.68
N THR A 139 11.12 20.48 18.52
CA THR A 139 10.29 21.68 18.71
C THR A 139 10.35 22.25 20.13
N PRO A 140 10.07 21.48 21.20
CA PRO A 140 10.19 21.99 22.57
C PRO A 140 11.64 22.34 22.94
N ILE A 141 12.64 21.59 22.47
CA ILE A 141 14.06 21.89 22.69
C ILE A 141 14.44 23.25 22.04
N ALA A 142 14.06 23.46 20.78
CA ALA A 142 14.30 24.70 20.06
C ALA A 142 13.56 25.89 20.69
N THR A 143 12.35 25.64 21.20
CA THR A 143 11.56 26.63 21.94
C THR A 143 12.30 27.07 23.20
N LYS A 144 12.80 26.12 24.01
CA LYS A 144 13.58 26.42 25.22
C LYS A 144 14.80 27.30 24.93
N LEU A 145 15.52 27.02 23.84
CA LEU A 145 16.69 27.81 23.41
C LEU A 145 16.39 29.22 22.91
N ARG A 146 15.11 29.57 22.73
CA ARG A 146 14.65 30.87 22.22
C ARG A 146 13.84 31.66 23.26
N LEU A 147 13.58 31.08 24.43
CA LEU A 147 12.87 31.74 25.52
C LEU A 147 13.84 32.59 26.34
N ASP A 148 14.02 33.84 25.91
CA ASP A 148 14.94 34.80 26.55
C ASP A 148 14.22 35.75 27.53
N SER A 149 12.88 35.78 27.54
CA SER A 149 12.07 36.66 28.40
C SER A 149 10.63 36.15 28.55
N LEU A 150 10.01 36.36 29.72
CA LEU A 150 8.63 35.95 29.99
C LEU A 150 7.59 36.70 29.12
N GLU A 151 7.89 37.94 28.72
CA GLU A 151 6.98 38.79 27.92
C GLU A 151 6.75 38.27 26.49
N ARG A 152 7.73 37.54 25.92
CA ARG A 152 7.68 37.03 24.53
C ARG A 152 7.41 35.53 24.45
N THR A 153 7.20 34.86 25.58
CA THR A 153 7.01 33.41 25.65
C THR A 153 5.88 32.93 24.74
N GLY A 154 4.70 33.56 24.81
CA GLY A 154 3.55 33.19 23.98
C GLY A 154 3.83 33.30 22.49
N THR A 155 4.47 34.40 22.06
CA THR A 155 4.80 34.65 20.66
C THR A 155 5.81 33.63 20.13
N VAL A 156 6.87 33.31 20.89
CA VAL A 156 7.91 32.36 20.46
C VAL A 156 7.34 30.94 20.35
N VAL A 157 6.60 30.50 21.37
CA VAL A 157 5.96 29.17 21.40
C VAL A 157 4.96 29.04 20.25
N GLY A 158 4.09 30.04 20.07
CA GLY A 158 3.09 30.06 19.01
C GLY A 158 3.71 30.07 17.61
N GLN A 159 4.74 30.88 17.37
CA GLN A 159 5.44 30.92 16.09
C GLN A 159 6.11 29.59 15.75
N LEU A 160 6.87 29.00 16.68
CA LEU A 160 7.55 27.73 16.42
C LEU A 160 6.55 26.58 16.26
N SER A 161 5.48 26.55 17.06
CA SER A 161 4.40 25.58 16.89
C SER A 161 3.75 25.68 15.51
N GLY A 162 3.38 26.90 15.07
CA GLY A 162 2.80 27.12 13.74
C GLY A 162 3.73 26.75 12.59
N ILE A 163 5.04 27.02 12.73
CA ILE A 163 6.06 26.62 11.75
C ILE A 163 6.20 25.09 11.68
N GLY A 164 6.14 24.41 12.83
CA GLY A 164 6.13 22.95 12.88
C GLY A 164 4.92 22.37 12.16
N THR A 165 3.73 22.92 12.40
CA THR A 165 2.50 22.52 11.68
C THR A 165 2.62 22.78 10.18
N LEU A 166 3.16 23.92 9.76
CA LEU A 166 3.39 24.20 8.34
C LEU A 166 4.39 23.21 7.72
N GLY A 167 5.46 22.87 8.43
CA GLY A 167 6.42 21.84 8.02
C GLY A 167 5.77 20.47 7.84
N ALA A 168 4.93 20.06 8.79
CA ALA A 168 4.15 18.83 8.70
C ALA A 168 3.25 18.82 7.46
N ILE A 169 2.47 19.88 7.22
CA ILE A 169 1.59 20.00 6.04
C ILE A 169 2.40 19.86 4.74
N VAL A 170 3.50 20.61 4.62
CA VAL A 170 4.35 20.55 3.42
C VAL A 170 4.97 19.17 3.27
N GLY A 171 5.45 18.57 4.35
CA GLY A 171 5.98 17.21 4.38
C GLY A 171 4.95 16.19 3.88
N THR A 172 3.72 16.25 4.37
CA THR A 172 2.62 15.37 3.95
C THR A 172 2.29 15.54 2.48
N VAL A 173 2.08 16.77 2.01
CA VAL A 173 1.69 17.06 0.61
C VAL A 173 2.80 16.66 -0.35
N VAL A 174 4.05 17.06 -0.08
CA VAL A 174 5.19 16.73 -0.95
C VAL A 174 5.44 15.22 -0.95
N THR A 175 5.32 14.55 0.18
CA THR A 175 5.53 13.09 0.23
C THR A 175 4.46 12.36 -0.56
N GLY A 176 3.19 12.63 -0.28
CA GLY A 176 2.05 11.94 -0.91
C GLY A 176 1.94 12.21 -2.41
N PHE A 177 2.02 13.47 -2.84
CA PHE A 177 1.77 13.85 -4.24
C PHE A 177 3.02 13.90 -5.12
N VAL A 178 4.22 14.03 -4.53
CA VAL A 178 5.46 14.25 -5.31
C VAL A 178 6.42 13.09 -5.15
N LEU A 179 6.86 12.81 -3.91
CA LEU A 179 7.94 11.84 -3.68
C LEU A 179 7.49 10.42 -4.01
N ILE A 180 6.38 9.96 -3.44
CA ILE A 180 5.87 8.59 -3.64
C ILE A 180 5.58 8.30 -5.11
N SER A 181 5.11 9.30 -5.87
CA SER A 181 4.81 9.13 -7.30
C SER A 181 6.04 9.04 -8.22
N ARG A 182 7.22 9.49 -7.76
CA ARG A 182 8.41 9.66 -8.62
C ARG A 182 9.63 8.87 -8.17
N VAL A 183 9.69 8.48 -6.90
CA VAL A 183 10.90 7.95 -6.26
C VAL A 183 10.56 6.71 -5.44
N PRO A 184 11.35 5.63 -5.54
CA PRO A 184 11.19 4.44 -4.69
C PRO A 184 11.19 4.77 -3.20
N VAL A 185 10.38 4.06 -2.40
CA VAL A 185 10.23 4.29 -0.95
C VAL A 185 11.57 4.19 -0.22
N SER A 186 12.39 3.19 -0.57
CA SER A 186 13.73 3.02 0.00
C SER A 186 14.63 4.24 -0.24
N THR A 187 14.55 4.85 -1.43
CA THR A 187 15.34 6.04 -1.76
C THR A 187 14.86 7.27 -1.00
N ILE A 188 13.54 7.40 -0.76
CA ILE A 188 12.98 8.48 0.06
C ILE A 188 13.52 8.38 1.50
N LEU A 189 13.50 7.18 2.11
CA LEU A 189 13.99 6.97 3.47
C LEU A 189 15.50 7.16 3.58
N LEU A 190 16.29 6.63 2.64
CA LEU A 190 17.75 6.84 2.61
C LEU A 190 18.10 8.33 2.43
N GLY A 191 17.40 9.02 1.53
CA GLY A 191 17.58 10.46 1.29
C GLY A 191 17.22 11.30 2.50
N LEU A 192 16.09 11.00 3.15
CA LEU A 192 15.68 11.67 4.39
C LEU A 192 16.67 11.41 5.53
N GLY A 193 17.08 10.15 5.71
CA GLY A 193 18.06 9.76 6.73
C GLY A 193 19.40 10.49 6.54
N ALA A 194 19.89 10.56 5.31
CA ALA A 194 21.08 11.33 4.96
C ALA A 194 20.90 12.83 5.25
N ALA A 195 19.76 13.43 4.86
CA ALA A 195 19.48 14.85 5.12
C ALA A 195 19.45 15.16 6.63
N LEU A 196 18.83 14.30 7.44
CA LEU A 196 18.79 14.44 8.90
C LEU A 196 20.17 14.32 9.53
N VAL A 197 21.00 13.37 9.10
CA VAL A 197 22.38 13.25 9.60
C VAL A 197 23.23 14.45 9.17
N LEU A 198 23.12 14.92 7.93
CA LEU A 198 23.81 16.13 7.46
C LEU A 198 23.40 17.37 8.28
N ALA A 199 22.13 17.50 8.65
CA ALA A 199 21.65 18.55 9.55
C ALA A 199 22.20 18.40 10.99
N ALA A 200 22.47 17.17 11.45
CA ALA A 200 23.04 16.89 12.76
C ALA A 200 24.55 17.21 12.87
N LEU A 201 25.32 17.01 11.79
CA LEU A 201 26.78 17.20 11.77
C LEU A 201 27.26 18.55 12.36
N PRO A 202 26.76 19.73 11.94
CA PRO A 202 27.23 21.00 12.49
C PRO A 202 26.89 21.16 13.98
N LEU A 203 25.79 20.57 14.44
CA LEU A 203 25.37 20.61 15.85
C LEU A 203 26.28 19.73 16.72
N LEU A 204 26.60 18.53 16.24
CA LEU A 204 27.51 17.59 16.91
C LEU A 204 28.96 18.10 16.94
N TRP A 205 29.39 18.75 15.85
CA TRP A 205 30.71 19.35 15.76
C TRP A 205 30.88 20.51 16.75
N ARG A 206 29.85 21.37 16.87
CA ARG A 206 29.81 22.44 17.89
C ARG A 206 29.79 21.89 19.32
N ALA A 207 29.11 20.77 19.55
CA ALA A 207 29.10 20.07 20.83
C ALA A 207 30.39 19.27 21.13
N ARG A 208 31.43 19.37 20.28
CA ARG A 208 32.71 18.63 20.37
C ARG A 208 32.58 17.09 20.36
N SER A 209 31.46 16.55 19.89
CA SER A 209 31.22 15.09 19.79
C SER A 209 31.64 14.53 18.43
N ARG A 210 32.96 14.52 18.15
CA ARG A 210 33.51 14.07 16.85
C ARG A 210 33.30 12.56 16.60
N SER A 211 33.34 11.74 17.65
CA SER A 211 33.07 10.30 17.57
C SER A 211 31.60 10.00 17.23
N GLY A 212 30.65 10.76 17.80
CA GLY A 212 29.23 10.63 17.50
C GLY A 212 28.89 10.99 16.05
N ALA A 213 29.50 12.06 15.53
CA ALA A 213 29.33 12.46 14.12
C ALA A 213 29.85 11.39 13.14
N ALA A 214 31.01 10.79 13.42
CA ALA A 214 31.56 9.71 12.61
C ALA A 214 30.68 8.45 12.66
N ALA A 215 30.21 8.05 13.85
CA ALA A 215 29.34 6.88 14.01
C ALA A 215 28.02 7.02 13.24
N MET A 216 27.40 8.21 13.23
CA MET A 216 26.16 8.46 12.48
C MET A 216 26.37 8.47 10.97
N ALA A 217 27.48 9.05 10.49
CA ALA A 217 27.83 9.00 9.07
C ALA A 217 28.08 7.57 8.60
N VAL A 218 28.77 6.76 9.42
CA VAL A 218 28.96 5.32 9.18
C VAL A 218 27.63 4.59 9.20
N ALA A 219 26.73 4.88 10.14
CA ALA A 219 25.41 4.24 10.20
C ALA A 219 24.56 4.51 8.96
N VAL A 220 24.59 5.73 8.41
CA VAL A 220 23.91 6.05 7.13
C VAL A 220 24.57 5.34 5.95
N GLY A 221 25.90 5.35 5.88
CA GLY A 221 26.64 4.63 4.83
C GLY A 221 26.39 3.13 4.87
N ALA A 222 26.37 2.55 6.08
CA ALA A 222 26.03 1.16 6.33
C ALA A 222 24.57 0.87 5.99
N GLY A 223 23.64 1.78 6.30
CA GLY A 223 22.23 1.66 5.91
C GLY A 223 22.03 1.69 4.40
N GLY A 224 22.75 2.55 3.67
CA GLY A 224 22.75 2.56 2.21
C GLY A 224 23.32 1.28 1.60
N LEU A 225 24.46 0.80 2.09
CA LEU A 225 25.06 -0.47 1.65
C LEU A 225 24.19 -1.67 2.02
N ALA A 226 23.62 -1.69 3.23
CA ALA A 226 22.73 -2.74 3.68
C ALA A 226 21.41 -2.71 2.91
N ALA A 227 20.87 -1.56 2.50
CA ALA A 227 19.69 -1.50 1.66
C ALA A 227 19.94 -2.05 0.24
N LEU A 228 21.17 -1.93 -0.27
CA LEU A 228 21.58 -2.53 -1.55
C LEU A 228 21.86 -4.03 -1.44
N ALA A 229 22.32 -4.49 -0.28
CA ALA A 229 22.65 -5.90 -0.02
C ALA A 229 21.53 -6.69 0.68
N ALA A 230 20.52 -6.01 1.23
CA ALA A 230 19.41 -6.62 1.92
C ALA A 230 18.67 -7.52 0.95
N PRO A 231 18.39 -8.78 1.34
CA PRO A 231 17.51 -9.62 0.56
C PRO A 231 16.11 -8.97 0.54
N GLY A 232 15.44 -9.12 -0.60
CA GLY A 232 14.26 -8.36 -0.97
C GLY A 232 14.36 -7.96 -2.44
N GLY A 233 13.92 -8.79 -3.38
CA GLY A 233 12.56 -9.35 -3.41
C GLY A 233 11.57 -8.37 -4.05
N CYS A 234 12.08 -7.30 -4.67
CA CYS A 234 11.34 -6.37 -5.52
C CYS A 234 12.19 -6.02 -6.75
N GLN A 235 11.84 -6.52 -7.93
CA GLN A 235 12.54 -6.18 -9.18
C GLN A 235 12.12 -4.80 -9.67
N VAL A 236 10.84 -4.45 -9.52
CA VAL A 236 10.28 -3.15 -9.93
C VAL A 236 9.30 -2.66 -8.86
N GLU A 237 9.56 -1.50 -8.27
CA GLU A 237 8.60 -0.81 -7.41
C GLU A 237 7.71 0.08 -8.29
N THR A 238 6.41 -0.17 -8.29
CA THR A 238 5.42 0.58 -9.07
C THR A 238 4.72 1.62 -8.19
N THR A 239 3.81 2.40 -8.78
CA THR A 239 3.00 3.37 -8.03
C THR A 239 2.05 2.69 -7.03
N TYR A 240 1.79 1.39 -7.15
CA TYR A 240 0.81 0.67 -6.35
C TYR A 240 1.39 -0.56 -5.64
N HIS A 241 2.37 -1.25 -6.24
CA HIS A 241 2.87 -2.55 -5.80
C HIS A 241 4.39 -2.68 -5.87
N CYS A 242 4.92 -3.62 -5.11
CA CYS A 242 6.21 -4.22 -5.39
C CYS A 242 6.03 -5.39 -6.38
N ALA A 243 6.58 -5.30 -7.58
CA ALA A 243 6.42 -6.31 -8.63
C ALA A 243 7.70 -7.12 -8.88
N ASN A 244 7.54 -8.44 -9.01
CA ASN A 244 8.56 -9.38 -9.46
C ASN A 244 8.02 -10.26 -10.58
N VAL A 245 8.88 -10.59 -11.55
CA VAL A 245 8.62 -11.70 -12.45
C VAL A 245 9.56 -12.83 -12.09
N VAL A 246 8.99 -13.96 -11.68
CA VAL A 246 9.74 -15.16 -11.34
C VAL A 246 9.59 -16.14 -12.50
N ALA A 247 10.71 -16.58 -13.06
CA ALA A 247 10.70 -17.69 -13.99
C ALA A 247 10.32 -18.97 -13.22
N SER A 248 9.22 -19.60 -13.63
CA SER A 248 8.91 -20.97 -13.22
C SER A 248 9.59 -21.95 -14.19
N SER A 249 9.44 -23.25 -13.97
CA SER A 249 9.99 -24.28 -14.86
C SER A 249 9.54 -24.07 -16.32
N GLY A 250 10.48 -24.02 -17.26
CA GLY A 250 10.21 -23.76 -18.69
C GLY A 250 10.16 -22.26 -19.04
N ASP A 251 9.29 -21.91 -19.97
CA ASP A 251 9.06 -20.52 -20.41
C ASP A 251 7.89 -19.83 -19.70
N THR A 252 7.33 -20.49 -18.69
CA THR A 252 6.36 -19.91 -17.77
C THR A 252 6.99 -18.81 -16.91
N ARG A 253 6.29 -17.68 -16.79
CA ARG A 253 6.65 -16.50 -16.00
C ARG A 253 5.49 -16.17 -15.06
N THR A 254 5.78 -16.12 -13.76
CA THR A 254 4.80 -15.75 -12.74
C THR A 254 5.00 -14.30 -12.33
N LEU A 255 3.96 -13.48 -12.50
CA LEU A 255 3.87 -12.13 -11.96
C LEU A 255 3.49 -12.19 -10.48
N VAL A 256 4.40 -11.73 -9.64
CA VAL A 256 4.23 -11.63 -8.19
C VAL A 256 4.14 -10.15 -7.82
N LEU A 257 3.01 -9.73 -7.24
CA LEU A 257 2.82 -8.38 -6.71
C LEU A 257 2.68 -8.48 -5.19
N ASP A 258 3.48 -7.73 -4.44
CA ASP A 258 3.47 -7.73 -2.95
C ASP A 258 3.54 -9.15 -2.34
N ASN A 259 4.36 -10.03 -2.93
CA ASN A 259 4.54 -11.45 -2.61
C ASN A 259 3.34 -12.39 -2.86
N LEU A 260 2.24 -11.89 -3.43
CA LEU A 260 1.14 -12.73 -3.91
C LEU A 260 1.37 -13.09 -5.37
N GLN A 261 1.05 -14.33 -5.75
CA GLN A 261 1.06 -14.71 -7.16
C GLN A 261 -0.22 -14.17 -7.80
N HIS A 262 -0.10 -13.21 -8.70
CA HIS A 262 -1.24 -12.58 -9.37
C HIS A 262 -1.55 -13.22 -10.72
N SER A 263 -0.52 -13.68 -11.45
CA SER A 263 -0.69 -14.31 -12.76
C SER A 263 0.51 -15.18 -13.12
N ALA A 264 0.28 -16.20 -13.93
CA ALA A 264 1.30 -17.01 -14.56
C ALA A 264 0.99 -17.04 -16.05
N VAL A 265 2.02 -16.78 -16.86
CA VAL A 265 1.92 -16.70 -18.32
C VAL A 265 3.00 -17.59 -18.89
N ASP A 266 2.61 -18.52 -19.76
CA ASP A 266 3.55 -19.16 -20.66
C ASP A 266 3.65 -18.35 -21.96
N LEU A 267 4.86 -17.98 -22.35
CA LEU A 267 5.08 -17.12 -23.53
C LEU A 267 4.98 -17.90 -24.85
N ASP A 268 5.18 -19.22 -24.80
CA ASP A 268 5.09 -20.08 -25.98
C ASP A 268 3.68 -20.69 -26.13
N ASP A 269 2.96 -20.84 -25.02
CA ASP A 269 1.58 -21.34 -25.00
C ASP A 269 0.60 -20.34 -24.34
N PRO A 270 -0.05 -19.45 -25.12
CA PRO A 270 -1.05 -18.51 -24.60
C PRO A 270 -2.33 -19.20 -24.09
N THR A 271 -2.49 -20.50 -24.32
CA THR A 271 -3.60 -21.31 -23.81
C THR A 271 -3.31 -21.95 -22.45
N TYR A 272 -2.06 -21.82 -21.97
CA TYR A 272 -1.66 -22.30 -20.66
C TYR A 272 -2.28 -21.45 -19.53
N LEU A 273 -3.10 -22.10 -18.71
CA LEU A 273 -3.85 -21.48 -17.62
C LEU A 273 -3.51 -22.18 -16.29
N GLU A 274 -2.50 -21.67 -15.59
CA GLU A 274 -2.01 -22.23 -14.30
C GLU A 274 -3.13 -22.27 -13.24
N PHE A 275 -3.73 -21.12 -12.95
CA PHE A 275 -4.64 -20.97 -11.80
C PHE A 275 -6.04 -21.52 -12.07
N GLU A 276 -6.69 -22.09 -11.05
CA GLU A 276 -8.04 -22.65 -11.18
C GLU A 276 -9.08 -21.60 -11.55
N TYR A 277 -8.99 -20.39 -10.98
CA TYR A 277 -9.98 -19.33 -11.24
C TYR A 277 -9.94 -18.87 -12.70
N ILE A 278 -8.76 -18.77 -13.30
CA ILE A 278 -8.61 -18.35 -14.70
C ILE A 278 -9.10 -19.47 -15.64
N ARG A 279 -8.85 -20.73 -15.29
CA ARG A 279 -9.46 -21.89 -15.96
C ARG A 279 -10.98 -21.85 -15.87
N ALA A 280 -11.55 -21.49 -14.72
CA ALA A 280 -12.99 -21.34 -14.56
C ALA A 280 -13.57 -20.20 -15.42
N MET A 281 -12.91 -19.05 -15.47
CA MET A 281 -13.30 -17.95 -16.36
C MET A 281 -13.26 -18.34 -17.84
N ALA A 282 -12.22 -19.07 -18.27
CA ALA A 282 -12.13 -19.60 -19.62
C ALA A 282 -13.28 -20.56 -19.94
N SER A 283 -13.64 -21.47 -19.02
CA SER A 283 -14.83 -22.34 -19.16
C SER A 283 -16.12 -21.55 -19.37
N VAL A 284 -16.28 -20.41 -18.68
CA VAL A 284 -17.46 -19.54 -18.86
C VAL A 284 -17.43 -18.90 -20.25
N ALA A 285 -16.30 -18.36 -20.69
CA ALA A 285 -16.19 -17.76 -22.02
C ALA A 285 -16.47 -18.79 -23.14
N ASP A 286 -15.92 -20.01 -23.04
CA ASP A 286 -16.09 -21.07 -24.05
C ASP A 286 -17.50 -21.63 -24.13
N THR A 287 -18.24 -21.57 -23.02
CA THR A 287 -19.63 -22.03 -22.96
C THR A 287 -20.61 -20.93 -23.32
N ALA A 288 -20.25 -19.67 -23.07
CA ALA A 288 -21.10 -18.52 -23.35
C ALA A 288 -21.11 -18.11 -24.82
N PHE A 289 -20.03 -18.36 -25.56
CA PHE A 289 -19.86 -17.91 -26.94
C PHE A 289 -19.42 -19.04 -27.87
N PRO A 290 -19.90 -19.09 -29.13
CA PRO A 290 -19.53 -20.14 -30.07
C PRO A 290 -18.02 -20.27 -30.26
N GLU A 291 -17.51 -21.49 -30.39
CA GLU A 291 -16.08 -21.77 -30.51
C GLU A 291 -15.44 -21.03 -31.71
N GLY A 292 -14.26 -20.43 -31.49
CA GLY A 292 -13.51 -19.70 -32.52
C GLY A 292 -14.10 -18.35 -32.95
N GLU A 293 -15.32 -18.01 -32.55
CA GLU A 293 -15.91 -16.71 -32.87
C GLU A 293 -15.29 -15.58 -32.04
N ALA A 294 -14.87 -14.52 -32.74
CA ALA A 294 -14.32 -13.31 -32.16
C ALA A 294 -15.36 -12.56 -31.33
N ILE A 295 -14.92 -12.00 -30.21
CA ILE A 295 -15.77 -11.23 -29.29
C ILE A 295 -15.20 -9.84 -29.00
N ASP A 296 -16.02 -8.95 -28.46
CA ASP A 296 -15.60 -7.70 -27.86
C ASP A 296 -15.53 -7.84 -26.34
N ALA A 297 -14.31 -7.89 -25.79
CA ALA A 297 -14.06 -8.04 -24.36
C ALA A 297 -13.60 -6.73 -23.71
N TYR A 298 -14.04 -6.49 -22.47
CA TYR A 298 -13.52 -5.43 -21.61
C TYR A 298 -13.06 -6.02 -20.27
N HIS A 299 -11.85 -5.66 -19.84
CA HIS A 299 -11.25 -6.17 -18.61
C HIS A 299 -11.03 -5.03 -17.61
N LEU A 300 -11.63 -5.17 -16.43
CA LEU A 300 -11.40 -4.34 -15.25
C LEU A 300 -10.23 -4.97 -14.48
N GLY A 301 -9.02 -4.46 -14.69
CA GLY A 301 -7.79 -5.14 -14.27
C GLY A 301 -7.51 -6.39 -15.12
N ALA A 302 -6.23 -6.69 -15.33
CA ALA A 302 -5.79 -7.97 -15.93
C ALA A 302 -4.27 -8.13 -15.73
N GLY A 303 -3.85 -8.47 -14.50
CA GLY A 303 -2.46 -8.44 -14.05
C GLY A 303 -1.42 -8.88 -15.11
N GLY A 304 -1.36 -10.16 -15.44
CA GLY A 304 -0.46 -10.69 -16.50
C GLY A 304 -1.09 -10.78 -17.89
N LEU A 305 -2.27 -10.20 -18.10
CA LEU A 305 -3.03 -10.28 -19.35
C LEU A 305 -3.38 -11.72 -19.78
N THR A 306 -3.50 -12.67 -18.83
CA THR A 306 -3.76 -14.09 -19.11
C THR A 306 -5.06 -14.31 -19.89
N MET A 307 -6.19 -13.76 -19.44
CA MET A 307 -7.46 -13.87 -20.20
C MET A 307 -7.40 -13.20 -21.57
N PRO A 308 -6.90 -11.96 -21.72
CA PRO A 308 -6.73 -11.37 -23.05
C PRO A 308 -5.89 -12.23 -24.01
N ARG A 309 -4.80 -12.83 -23.54
CA ARG A 309 -3.96 -13.75 -24.35
C ARG A 309 -4.72 -15.00 -24.77
N TYR A 310 -5.39 -15.63 -23.82
CA TYR A 310 -6.22 -16.80 -24.05
C TYR A 310 -7.29 -16.52 -25.11
N LEU A 311 -8.02 -15.41 -24.97
CA LEU A 311 -9.07 -15.03 -25.92
C LEU A 311 -8.50 -14.72 -27.31
N ALA A 312 -7.34 -14.06 -27.40
CA ALA A 312 -6.72 -13.77 -28.69
C ALA A 312 -6.27 -15.05 -29.43
N ALA A 313 -5.84 -16.07 -28.69
CA ALA A 313 -5.41 -17.36 -29.23
C ALA A 313 -6.59 -18.25 -29.66
N GLU A 314 -7.57 -18.45 -28.78
CA GLU A 314 -8.71 -19.34 -29.04
C GLU A 314 -9.80 -18.71 -29.92
N ARG A 315 -9.83 -17.37 -30.00
CA ARG A 315 -10.84 -16.60 -30.75
C ARG A 315 -10.18 -15.51 -31.60
N PRO A 316 -9.47 -15.87 -32.68
CA PRO A 316 -8.77 -14.91 -33.51
C PRO A 316 -9.67 -13.79 -34.02
N GLY A 317 -9.23 -12.55 -33.86
CA GLY A 317 -10.01 -11.35 -34.19
C GLY A 317 -10.75 -10.71 -33.01
N THR A 318 -10.71 -11.34 -31.82
CA THR A 318 -11.21 -10.74 -30.57
C THR A 318 -10.55 -9.39 -30.29
N ARG A 319 -11.34 -8.43 -29.81
CA ARG A 319 -10.85 -7.12 -29.37
C ARG A 319 -10.98 -7.03 -27.85
N SER A 320 -9.85 -6.92 -27.17
CA SER A 320 -9.78 -6.85 -25.70
C SER A 320 -9.29 -5.49 -25.27
N VAL A 321 -10.13 -4.73 -24.57
CA VAL A 321 -9.74 -3.47 -23.93
C VAL A 321 -9.51 -3.73 -22.45
N VAL A 322 -8.34 -3.36 -21.93
CA VAL A 322 -7.97 -3.55 -20.51
C VAL A 322 -7.78 -2.20 -19.86
N SER A 323 -8.44 -1.98 -18.73
CA SER A 323 -8.16 -0.85 -17.84
C SER A 323 -7.31 -1.34 -16.67
N GLU A 324 -6.02 -0.99 -16.67
CA GLU A 324 -5.05 -1.36 -15.65
C GLU A 324 -4.62 -0.09 -14.90
N ILE A 325 -4.78 -0.04 -13.58
CA ILE A 325 -4.46 1.15 -12.80
C ILE A 325 -2.95 1.35 -12.67
N ASP A 326 -2.18 0.26 -12.67
CA ASP A 326 -0.75 0.26 -12.45
C ASP A 326 0.06 0.27 -13.76
N GLY A 327 0.49 1.46 -14.17
CA GLY A 327 1.39 1.62 -15.32
C GLY A 327 2.72 0.88 -15.20
N GLY A 328 3.14 0.50 -13.98
CA GLY A 328 4.29 -0.36 -13.76
C GLY A 328 4.05 -1.80 -14.21
N VAL A 329 2.88 -2.36 -13.93
CA VAL A 329 2.45 -3.69 -14.41
C VAL A 329 2.36 -3.70 -15.93
N VAL A 330 1.80 -2.65 -16.55
CA VAL A 330 1.77 -2.52 -18.02
C VAL A 330 3.18 -2.50 -18.62
N ARG A 331 4.12 -1.80 -17.99
CA ARG A 331 5.52 -1.77 -18.44
C ARG A 331 6.20 -3.13 -18.32
N ILE A 332 5.95 -3.87 -17.24
CA ILE A 332 6.48 -5.23 -17.06
C ILE A 332 5.91 -6.16 -18.12
N ASN A 333 4.59 -6.13 -18.35
CA ASN A 333 3.93 -6.92 -19.38
C ASN A 333 4.55 -6.67 -20.76
N ARG A 334 4.83 -5.41 -21.10
CA ARG A 334 5.49 -5.03 -22.35
C ARG A 334 6.92 -5.52 -22.46
N GLN A 335 7.71 -5.33 -21.40
CA GLN A 335 9.16 -5.60 -21.45
C GLN A 335 9.51 -7.07 -21.25
N GLN A 336 8.70 -7.81 -20.51
CA GLN A 336 9.07 -9.14 -20.02
C GLN A 336 8.06 -10.23 -20.38
N LEU A 337 6.82 -9.87 -20.75
CA LEU A 337 5.76 -10.85 -21.04
C LEU A 337 5.23 -10.77 -22.47
N GLY A 338 5.85 -10.03 -23.39
CA GLY A 338 5.42 -9.98 -24.79
C GLY A 338 3.99 -9.45 -24.98
N MET A 339 3.62 -8.39 -24.26
CA MET A 339 2.30 -7.75 -24.41
C MET A 339 2.01 -7.24 -25.82
N ASP A 340 3.02 -6.66 -26.48
CA ASP A 340 2.85 -6.02 -27.79
C ASP A 340 2.58 -7.05 -28.92
N ASP A 341 2.81 -8.34 -28.64
CA ASP A 341 2.57 -9.45 -29.58
C ASP A 341 1.12 -9.99 -29.49
N VAL A 342 0.30 -9.52 -28.54
CA VAL A 342 -1.08 -9.98 -28.36
C VAL A 342 -2.03 -9.27 -29.32
N PRO A 343 -2.62 -9.96 -30.33
CA PRO A 343 -3.49 -9.31 -31.31
C PRO A 343 -4.78 -8.77 -30.68
N GLY A 344 -5.23 -7.60 -31.16
CA GLY A 344 -6.51 -7.02 -30.75
C GLY A 344 -6.54 -6.45 -29.32
N LEU A 345 -5.40 -6.38 -28.64
CA LEU A 345 -5.26 -5.87 -27.28
C LEU A 345 -5.06 -4.34 -27.24
N ASP A 346 -5.87 -3.65 -26.43
CA ASP A 346 -5.73 -2.23 -26.08
C ASP A 346 -5.66 -2.07 -24.55
N VAL A 347 -4.46 -1.83 -24.01
CA VAL A 347 -4.26 -1.63 -22.56
C VAL A 347 -4.14 -0.14 -22.25
N ARG A 348 -5.01 0.32 -21.34
CA ARG A 348 -5.09 1.71 -20.89
C ARG A 348 -4.67 1.79 -19.42
N VAL A 349 -3.72 2.69 -19.14
CA VAL A 349 -3.31 2.97 -17.77
C VAL A 349 -4.32 3.90 -17.12
N GLU A 350 -5.30 3.34 -16.43
CA GLU A 350 -6.41 4.09 -15.85
C GLU A 350 -7.14 3.31 -14.74
N ASP A 351 -7.92 4.03 -13.94
CA ASP A 351 -8.87 3.42 -13.02
C ASP A 351 -10.00 2.69 -13.79
N GLY A 352 -10.28 1.45 -13.40
CA GLY A 352 -11.25 0.58 -14.08
C GLY A 352 -12.67 1.16 -14.13
N ARG A 353 -13.12 1.82 -13.04
CA ARG A 353 -14.46 2.43 -12.98
C ARG A 353 -14.58 3.63 -13.91
N THR A 354 -13.54 4.46 -13.93
CA THR A 354 -13.45 5.63 -14.82
C THR A 354 -13.36 5.20 -16.28
N GLY A 355 -12.60 4.15 -16.58
CA GLY A 355 -12.51 3.55 -17.92
C GLY A 355 -13.84 3.00 -18.41
N LEU A 356 -14.60 2.33 -17.54
CA LEU A 356 -15.89 1.72 -17.84
C LEU A 356 -16.93 2.75 -18.34
N ARG A 357 -16.91 3.97 -17.78
CA ARG A 357 -17.76 5.09 -18.22
C ARG A 357 -17.49 5.55 -19.66
N ARG A 358 -16.32 5.24 -20.21
CA ARG A 358 -15.93 5.59 -21.59
C ARG A 358 -16.29 4.51 -22.60
N ILE A 359 -16.73 3.35 -22.14
CA ILE A 359 -17.19 2.26 -22.99
C ILE A 359 -18.65 2.51 -23.38
N ALA A 360 -18.96 2.32 -24.67
CA ALA A 360 -20.29 2.53 -25.20
C ALA A 360 -21.30 1.50 -24.65
N ASP A 361 -22.55 1.91 -24.53
CA ASP A 361 -23.67 1.07 -24.11
C ASP A 361 -23.84 -0.12 -25.08
N GLY A 362 -24.13 -1.31 -24.55
CA GLY A 362 -24.40 -2.49 -25.37
C GLY A 362 -23.30 -2.84 -26.37
N SER A 363 -22.03 -2.63 -26.01
CA SER A 363 -20.89 -2.76 -26.94
C SER A 363 -19.95 -3.93 -26.63
N ARG A 364 -20.15 -4.63 -25.51
CA ARG A 364 -19.28 -5.73 -25.06
C ARG A 364 -20.05 -7.04 -24.96
N ASP A 365 -19.42 -8.11 -25.41
CA ASP A 365 -19.92 -9.48 -25.23
C ASP A 365 -19.50 -10.00 -23.85
N LEU A 366 -18.26 -9.71 -23.45
CA LEU A 366 -17.67 -10.18 -22.21
C LEU A 366 -17.10 -9.01 -21.42
N VAL A 367 -17.47 -8.91 -20.14
CA VAL A 367 -16.74 -8.08 -19.17
C VAL A 367 -16.07 -8.99 -18.16
N VAL A 368 -14.79 -8.78 -17.90
CA VAL A 368 -14.01 -9.53 -16.91
C VAL A 368 -13.62 -8.61 -15.77
N GLY A 369 -14.01 -8.95 -14.55
CA GLY A 369 -13.56 -8.32 -13.31
C GLY A 369 -12.40 -9.09 -12.69
N ASP A 370 -11.19 -8.56 -12.79
CA ASP A 370 -9.97 -9.15 -12.22
C ASP A 370 -9.04 -8.04 -11.71
N ALA A 371 -9.60 -7.13 -10.91
CA ALA A 371 -8.91 -5.98 -10.35
C ALA A 371 -8.73 -6.15 -8.85
N PHE A 372 -7.48 -6.12 -8.39
CA PHE A 372 -7.12 -6.20 -6.97
C PHE A 372 -6.23 -5.02 -6.59
N GLY A 373 -6.59 -4.30 -5.53
CA GLY A 373 -5.78 -3.22 -4.95
C GLY A 373 -4.80 -3.69 -3.87
N GLY A 374 -4.60 -5.01 -3.77
CA GLY A 374 -3.97 -5.71 -2.67
C GLY A 374 -4.58 -7.11 -2.54
N VAL A 375 -5.22 -7.39 -1.40
CA VAL A 375 -5.87 -8.67 -1.08
C VAL A 375 -7.35 -8.75 -1.47
N SER A 376 -7.96 -7.64 -1.93
CA SER A 376 -9.37 -7.58 -2.33
C SER A 376 -9.63 -6.68 -3.55
N VAL A 377 -10.83 -6.86 -4.09
CA VAL A 377 -11.39 -5.97 -5.11
C VAL A 377 -11.66 -4.59 -4.49
N PRO A 378 -11.19 -3.48 -5.09
CA PRO A 378 -11.45 -2.13 -4.59
C PRO A 378 -12.94 -1.85 -4.40
N TRP A 379 -13.33 -1.31 -3.24
CA TRP A 379 -14.74 -1.10 -2.86
C TRP A 379 -15.56 -0.34 -3.89
N HIS A 380 -14.96 0.59 -4.62
CA HIS A 380 -15.70 1.39 -5.60
C HIS A 380 -16.06 0.60 -6.87
N LEU A 381 -15.56 -0.63 -7.04
CA LEU A 381 -15.92 -1.55 -8.13
C LEU A 381 -16.99 -2.57 -7.74
N THR A 382 -17.28 -2.72 -6.44
CA THR A 382 -18.18 -3.75 -5.87
C THR A 382 -19.60 -3.21 -5.64
N THR A 383 -19.82 -1.93 -5.88
CA THR A 383 -21.11 -1.28 -5.61
C THR A 383 -22.14 -1.58 -6.68
N ARG A 384 -23.43 -1.55 -6.30
CA ARG A 384 -24.55 -1.65 -7.24
C ARG A 384 -24.42 -0.64 -8.38
N GLU A 385 -23.96 0.57 -8.10
CA GLU A 385 -23.77 1.63 -9.08
C GLU A 385 -22.63 1.29 -10.07
N ALA A 386 -21.53 0.69 -9.61
CA ALA A 386 -20.46 0.20 -10.48
C ALA A 386 -20.93 -1.00 -11.33
N LEU A 387 -21.64 -1.95 -10.73
CA LEU A 387 -22.19 -3.11 -11.44
C LEU A 387 -23.26 -2.71 -12.45
N SER A 388 -24.02 -1.64 -12.20
CA SER A 388 -24.97 -1.08 -13.17
C SER A 388 -24.26 -0.53 -14.41
N GLU A 389 -23.07 0.05 -14.26
CA GLU A 389 -22.23 0.46 -15.39
C GLU A 389 -21.69 -0.74 -16.16
N VAL A 390 -21.40 -1.86 -15.49
CA VAL A 390 -21.03 -3.12 -16.14
C VAL A 390 -22.21 -3.64 -16.98
N ARG A 391 -23.42 -3.68 -16.41
CA ARG A 391 -24.64 -4.06 -17.14
C ARG A 391 -24.88 -3.15 -18.34
N ARG A 392 -24.68 -1.83 -18.21
CA ARG A 392 -24.87 -0.85 -19.29
C ARG A 392 -24.03 -1.16 -20.53
N VAL A 393 -22.76 -1.54 -20.34
CA VAL A 393 -21.83 -1.77 -21.46
C VAL A 393 -22.00 -3.13 -22.12
N LEU A 394 -22.61 -4.09 -21.42
CA LEU A 394 -22.87 -5.43 -21.94
C LEU A 394 -23.99 -5.41 -22.98
N ARG A 395 -23.82 -6.20 -24.04
CA ARG A 395 -24.90 -6.55 -24.97
C ARG A 395 -25.97 -7.38 -24.25
N PRO A 396 -27.20 -7.48 -24.80
CA PRO A 396 -28.26 -8.29 -24.19
C PRO A 396 -27.88 -9.74 -23.86
N ASP A 397 -27.05 -10.35 -24.71
CA ASP A 397 -26.55 -11.72 -24.52
C ASP A 397 -25.18 -11.80 -23.84
N GLY A 398 -24.66 -10.66 -23.38
CA GLY A 398 -23.34 -10.51 -22.80
C GLY A 398 -23.24 -11.11 -21.39
N VAL A 399 -22.00 -11.43 -21.00
CA VAL A 399 -21.69 -12.07 -19.72
C VAL A 399 -20.68 -11.22 -18.95
N TYR A 400 -20.95 -11.00 -17.66
CA TYR A 400 -19.97 -10.52 -16.70
C TYR A 400 -19.38 -11.72 -15.94
N VAL A 401 -18.06 -11.79 -15.86
CA VAL A 401 -17.36 -12.77 -15.03
C VAL A 401 -16.39 -12.05 -14.10
N ALA A 402 -16.42 -12.35 -12.80
CA ALA A 402 -15.61 -11.66 -11.80
C ALA A 402 -14.86 -12.66 -10.90
N ASN A 403 -13.58 -12.38 -10.65
CA ASN A 403 -12.78 -13.06 -9.64
C ASN A 403 -13.03 -12.42 -8.28
N LEU A 404 -13.42 -13.20 -7.29
CA LEU A 404 -13.51 -12.77 -5.90
C LEU A 404 -12.55 -13.60 -5.05
N ILE A 405 -11.97 -13.00 -4.03
CA ILE A 405 -11.15 -13.69 -3.04
C ILE A 405 -11.72 -13.35 -1.68
N ASP A 406 -12.08 -14.37 -0.91
CA ASP A 406 -12.53 -14.19 0.47
C ASP A 406 -12.31 -15.49 1.26
N TYR A 407 -12.07 -15.34 2.56
CA TYR A 407 -11.81 -16.44 3.48
C TYR A 407 -12.82 -16.46 4.63
N GLY A 408 -12.74 -17.49 5.48
CA GLY A 408 -13.64 -17.68 6.63
C GLY A 408 -15.10 -17.54 6.23
N ASP A 409 -15.87 -16.65 6.88
CA ASP A 409 -17.32 -16.55 6.66
C ASP A 409 -17.74 -16.05 5.26
N GLN A 410 -16.77 -15.65 4.41
CA GLN A 410 -16.97 -15.16 3.05
C GLN A 410 -17.99 -14.01 2.96
N ALA A 411 -18.01 -13.15 3.98
CA ALA A 411 -19.03 -12.12 4.12
C ALA A 411 -18.96 -11.08 2.99
N PHE A 412 -17.76 -10.79 2.48
CA PHE A 412 -17.58 -9.92 1.33
C PHE A 412 -18.10 -10.59 0.06
N ALA A 413 -17.69 -11.83 -0.23
CA ALA A 413 -18.14 -12.53 -1.43
C ALA A 413 -19.67 -12.69 -1.47
N ARG A 414 -20.29 -12.98 -0.32
CA ARG A 414 -21.77 -13.06 -0.20
C ARG A 414 -22.45 -11.71 -0.43
N ALA A 415 -21.88 -10.61 0.07
CA ALA A 415 -22.39 -9.26 -0.15
C ALA A 415 -22.26 -8.83 -1.63
N GLU A 416 -21.13 -9.15 -2.25
CA GLU A 416 -20.88 -8.85 -3.66
C GLU A 416 -21.88 -9.60 -4.57
N VAL A 417 -22.04 -10.91 -4.37
CA VAL A 417 -23.01 -11.71 -5.14
C VAL A 417 -24.44 -11.22 -4.89
N THR A 418 -24.77 -10.82 -3.67
CA THR A 418 -26.09 -10.22 -3.36
C THR A 418 -26.29 -8.92 -4.14
N THR A 419 -25.25 -8.09 -4.24
CA THR A 419 -25.28 -6.84 -4.99
C THR A 419 -25.43 -7.10 -6.49
N MET A 420 -24.68 -8.05 -7.06
CA MET A 420 -24.84 -8.47 -8.46
C MET A 420 -26.25 -8.94 -8.76
N ARG A 421 -26.89 -9.67 -7.86
CA ARG A 421 -28.29 -10.12 -7.99
C ARG A 421 -29.33 -9.01 -7.94
N THR A 422 -28.96 -7.79 -7.53
CA THR A 422 -29.84 -6.61 -7.67
C THR A 422 -29.74 -5.96 -9.04
N VAL A 423 -28.69 -6.29 -9.80
CA VAL A 423 -28.37 -5.69 -11.09
C VAL A 423 -28.60 -6.66 -12.23
N PHE A 424 -28.35 -7.96 -12.09
CA PHE A 424 -28.48 -8.96 -13.16
C PHE A 424 -29.58 -9.97 -12.85
N ASP A 425 -30.22 -10.49 -13.89
CA ASP A 425 -31.34 -11.42 -13.74
C ASP A 425 -30.87 -12.83 -13.32
N ASN A 426 -29.69 -13.26 -13.81
CA ASN A 426 -29.12 -14.59 -13.57
C ASN A 426 -27.70 -14.44 -13.01
N VAL A 427 -27.43 -15.07 -11.86
CA VAL A 427 -26.12 -15.04 -11.20
C VAL A 427 -25.76 -16.42 -10.66
N LEU A 428 -24.61 -16.94 -11.07
CA LEU A 428 -24.04 -18.20 -10.59
C LEU A 428 -22.71 -17.95 -9.88
N VAL A 429 -22.39 -18.81 -8.91
CA VAL A 429 -21.11 -18.81 -8.21
C VAL A 429 -20.40 -20.12 -8.50
N LEU A 430 -19.12 -20.02 -8.88
CA LEU A 430 -18.23 -21.13 -9.16
C LEU A 430 -17.12 -21.14 -8.11
N GLY A 431 -16.82 -22.31 -7.56
CA GLY A 431 -15.77 -22.45 -6.55
C GLY A 431 -15.60 -23.89 -6.09
N GLN A 432 -14.72 -24.11 -5.12
CA GLN A 432 -14.63 -25.43 -4.49
C GLN A 432 -15.95 -25.75 -3.78
N PRO A 433 -16.43 -27.01 -3.76
CA PRO A 433 -17.70 -27.38 -3.15
C PRO A 433 -17.88 -26.87 -1.70
N ARG A 434 -16.82 -26.89 -0.89
CA ARG A 434 -16.81 -26.38 0.49
C ARG A 434 -17.02 -24.87 0.58
N ASP A 435 -16.48 -24.13 -0.39
CA ASP A 435 -16.45 -22.67 -0.41
C ASP A 435 -17.70 -22.05 -1.05
N VAL A 436 -18.51 -22.85 -1.74
CA VAL A 436 -19.81 -22.42 -2.29
C VAL A 436 -20.99 -22.98 -1.49
N GLY A 437 -20.76 -23.48 -0.27
CA GLY A 437 -21.82 -23.94 0.63
C GLY A 437 -22.47 -25.28 0.23
N LEU A 438 -21.79 -26.09 -0.60
CA LEU A 438 -22.22 -27.45 -0.95
C LEU A 438 -21.68 -28.51 0.01
N ASP A 439 -20.72 -28.16 0.87
CA ASP A 439 -20.29 -28.97 2.01
C ASP A 439 -20.34 -28.14 3.32
N PRO A 440 -21.54 -27.94 3.91
CA PRO A 440 -21.70 -27.15 5.13
C PRO A 440 -21.02 -27.76 6.36
N ALA A 441 -20.67 -29.04 6.32
CA ALA A 441 -20.08 -29.74 7.45
C ALA A 441 -18.58 -29.44 7.61
N ALA A 442 -17.90 -29.08 6.52
CA ALA A 442 -16.47 -28.75 6.53
C ALA A 442 -16.20 -27.27 6.81
N GLY A 443 -17.17 -26.39 6.55
CA GLY A 443 -16.94 -24.94 6.51
C GLY A 443 -16.06 -24.52 5.31
N PRO A 444 -16.08 -23.24 4.92
CA PRO A 444 -15.24 -22.72 3.84
C PRO A 444 -13.76 -22.68 4.25
N ASP A 445 -12.87 -23.16 3.38
CA ASP A 445 -11.41 -22.97 3.52
C ASP A 445 -11.01 -21.56 3.05
N GLY A 446 -11.80 -20.99 2.13
CA GLY A 446 -11.55 -19.70 1.50
C GLY A 446 -10.54 -19.75 0.35
N GLY A 447 -10.63 -18.76 -0.53
CA GLY A 447 -9.81 -18.64 -1.73
C GLY A 447 -10.55 -17.94 -2.87
N ASN A 448 -10.18 -18.29 -4.11
CA ASN A 448 -10.84 -17.74 -5.29
C ASN A 448 -12.23 -18.33 -5.49
N LEU A 449 -13.17 -17.44 -5.82
CA LEU A 449 -14.51 -17.72 -6.30
C LEU A 449 -14.67 -17.00 -7.63
N VAL A 450 -15.36 -17.60 -8.59
CA VAL A 450 -15.74 -16.93 -9.83
C VAL A 450 -17.24 -16.71 -9.85
N VAL A 451 -17.66 -15.47 -10.00
CA VAL A 451 -19.08 -15.12 -10.13
C VAL A 451 -19.39 -14.83 -11.58
N VAL A 452 -20.48 -15.40 -12.08
CA VAL A 452 -20.96 -15.21 -13.45
C VAL A 452 -22.31 -14.54 -13.38
N ALA A 453 -22.49 -13.42 -14.09
CA ALA A 453 -23.73 -12.67 -14.12
C ALA A 453 -24.15 -12.32 -15.55
N SER A 454 -25.44 -12.44 -15.85
CA SER A 454 -26.00 -12.10 -17.15
C SER A 454 -27.52 -11.87 -17.08
N ASP A 455 -28.06 -11.11 -18.03
CA ASP A 455 -29.51 -10.95 -18.19
C ASP A 455 -30.15 -12.15 -18.91
N ARG A 456 -29.36 -12.94 -19.64
CA ARG A 456 -29.83 -14.21 -20.22
C ARG A 456 -29.62 -15.39 -19.25
N PRO A 457 -30.44 -16.45 -19.36
CA PRO A 457 -30.21 -17.69 -18.62
C PRO A 457 -28.81 -18.24 -18.84
N LEU A 458 -28.16 -18.64 -17.74
CA LEU A 458 -26.84 -19.25 -17.73
C LEU A 458 -26.97 -20.78 -17.75
N ASP A 459 -26.35 -21.44 -18.74
CA ASP A 459 -26.34 -22.90 -18.82
C ASP A 459 -25.34 -23.48 -17.82
N ARG A 460 -25.83 -23.74 -16.60
CA ARG A 460 -25.05 -24.34 -15.52
C ARG A 460 -24.41 -25.66 -15.93
N GLN A 461 -25.11 -26.52 -16.69
CA GLN A 461 -24.59 -27.83 -17.05
C GLN A 461 -23.44 -27.71 -18.03
N ALA A 462 -23.56 -26.83 -19.03
CA ALA A 462 -22.47 -26.52 -19.94
C ALA A 462 -21.26 -25.93 -19.19
N ILE A 463 -21.49 -24.98 -18.28
CA ILE A 463 -20.42 -24.39 -17.45
C ILE A 463 -19.73 -25.48 -16.62
N GLN A 464 -20.47 -26.35 -15.93
CA GLN A 464 -19.90 -27.46 -15.16
C GLN A 464 -19.07 -28.40 -16.05
N ALA A 465 -19.59 -28.78 -17.22
CA ALA A 465 -18.83 -29.60 -18.16
C ALA A 465 -17.53 -28.92 -18.63
N GLY A 466 -17.54 -27.58 -18.78
CA GLY A 466 -16.33 -26.79 -19.02
C GLY A 466 -15.34 -26.87 -17.85
N LEU A 467 -15.81 -26.65 -16.62
CA LEU A 467 -15.01 -26.75 -15.39
C LEU A 467 -14.34 -28.13 -15.24
N ASP A 468 -15.07 -29.20 -15.54
CA ASP A 468 -14.60 -30.57 -15.47
C ASP A 468 -13.54 -30.85 -16.55
N ARG A 469 -13.79 -30.42 -17.80
CA ARG A 469 -12.81 -30.54 -18.91
C ARG A 469 -11.48 -29.86 -18.60
N ARG A 470 -11.50 -28.74 -17.87
CA ARG A 470 -10.30 -28.01 -17.46
C ARG A 470 -9.70 -28.49 -16.12
N GLY A 471 -10.25 -29.56 -15.53
CA GLY A 471 -9.71 -30.18 -14.32
C GLY A 471 -9.66 -29.22 -13.13
N THR A 472 -10.63 -28.31 -13.00
CA THR A 472 -10.66 -27.31 -11.91
C THR A 472 -11.01 -27.95 -10.55
N GLY A 473 -11.79 -29.04 -10.56
CA GLY A 473 -12.39 -29.61 -9.35
C GLY A 473 -13.45 -28.70 -8.71
N TRP A 474 -13.90 -27.67 -9.42
CA TRP A 474 -14.88 -26.69 -8.94
C TRP A 474 -16.30 -27.07 -9.35
N THR A 475 -17.27 -26.54 -8.61
CA THR A 475 -18.69 -26.72 -8.89
C THR A 475 -19.34 -25.40 -9.24
N ALA A 476 -20.19 -25.42 -10.27
CA ALA A 476 -21.14 -24.36 -10.55
C ALA A 476 -22.38 -24.51 -9.66
N GLN A 477 -22.60 -23.57 -8.75
CA GLN A 477 -23.81 -23.47 -7.95
C GLN A 477 -25.02 -23.13 -8.86
N ASP A 478 -26.21 -23.68 -8.59
CA ASP A 478 -27.44 -23.15 -9.21
C ASP A 478 -27.91 -21.88 -8.51
N GLU A 479 -28.84 -21.15 -9.14
CA GLU A 479 -29.36 -19.89 -8.60
C GLU A 479 -30.03 -20.04 -7.22
N ALA A 480 -30.69 -21.18 -6.98
CA ALA A 480 -31.34 -21.45 -5.69
C ALA A 480 -30.29 -21.63 -4.58
N GLY A 481 -29.24 -22.40 -4.86
CA GLY A 481 -28.08 -22.58 -4.00
C GLY A 481 -27.30 -21.28 -3.83
N THR A 482 -27.14 -20.47 -4.88
CA THR A 482 -26.48 -19.17 -4.79
C THR A 482 -27.26 -18.25 -3.86
N ARG A 483 -28.59 -18.20 -4.00
CA ARG A 483 -29.47 -17.41 -3.11
C ARG A 483 -29.37 -17.88 -1.66
N ALA A 484 -29.41 -19.19 -1.44
CA ALA A 484 -29.29 -19.77 -0.10
C ALA A 484 -27.92 -19.46 0.53
N TRP A 485 -26.83 -19.59 -0.23
CA TRP A 485 -25.48 -19.28 0.21
C TRP A 485 -25.31 -17.79 0.52
N THR A 486 -25.87 -16.89 -0.30
CA THR A 486 -25.83 -15.45 0.02
C THR A 486 -26.59 -15.11 1.31
N GLY A 487 -27.72 -15.78 1.58
CA GLY A 487 -28.56 -15.49 2.74
C GLY A 487 -29.01 -14.02 2.77
N ASP A 488 -28.95 -13.40 3.96
CA ASP A 488 -29.32 -11.99 4.18
C ASP A 488 -28.13 -11.02 4.06
N ALA A 489 -27.13 -11.36 3.24
CA ALA A 489 -25.97 -10.50 3.03
C ALA A 489 -26.40 -9.12 2.49
N GLN A 490 -25.69 -8.08 2.92
CA GLN A 490 -26.04 -6.71 2.57
C GLN A 490 -25.73 -6.37 1.11
N VAL A 491 -26.47 -5.42 0.55
CA VAL A 491 -26.20 -4.82 -0.76
C VAL A 491 -25.16 -3.71 -0.58
N LEU A 492 -24.12 -3.74 -1.40
CA LEU A 492 -23.06 -2.74 -1.43
C LEU A 492 -23.48 -1.58 -2.34
N THR A 493 -23.31 -0.35 -1.86
CA THR A 493 -23.65 0.88 -2.59
C THR A 493 -22.52 1.89 -2.48
N ASP A 494 -22.47 2.88 -3.36
CA ASP A 494 -21.48 3.97 -3.27
C ASP A 494 -21.49 4.68 -1.90
N ASP A 495 -22.65 4.78 -1.25
CA ASP A 495 -22.80 5.39 0.07
C ASP A 495 -22.33 4.46 1.21
N TYR A 496 -22.35 3.13 0.99
CA TYR A 496 -21.99 2.14 2.00
C TYR A 496 -21.52 0.82 1.37
N ALA A 497 -20.21 0.64 1.32
CA ALA A 497 -19.53 -0.56 0.85
C ALA A 497 -18.33 -0.89 1.77
N PRO A 498 -18.57 -1.44 2.98
CA PRO A 498 -17.54 -1.71 3.97
C PRO A 498 -16.72 -2.97 3.61
N VAL A 499 -16.12 -3.00 2.42
CA VAL A 499 -15.41 -4.17 1.87
C VAL A 499 -14.30 -4.62 2.81
N ASP A 500 -13.51 -3.69 3.34
CA ASP A 500 -12.41 -4.02 4.25
C ASP A 500 -12.88 -4.68 5.56
N GLN A 501 -14.08 -4.37 6.04
CA GLN A 501 -14.65 -4.98 7.25
C GLN A 501 -15.32 -6.33 6.99
N LEU A 502 -15.76 -6.57 5.76
CA LEU A 502 -16.40 -7.83 5.37
C LEU A 502 -15.38 -8.88 4.94
N LEU A 503 -14.28 -8.44 4.34
CA LEU A 503 -13.24 -9.30 3.79
C LEU A 503 -12.45 -9.97 4.92
N GLN A 504 -12.22 -11.27 4.78
CA GLN A 504 -11.14 -11.93 5.49
C GLN A 504 -10.03 -12.23 4.48
N PRO A 505 -8.86 -11.57 4.55
CA PRO A 505 -7.85 -11.66 3.49
C PRO A 505 -6.95 -12.89 3.56
N TYR A 506 -6.97 -13.62 4.67
CA TYR A 506 -6.11 -14.79 4.91
C TYR A 506 -6.89 -15.91 5.59
N ARG A 507 -6.43 -17.15 5.40
CA ARG A 507 -6.92 -18.29 6.19
C ARG A 507 -6.73 -18.02 7.67
N SER A 508 -7.78 -18.16 8.46
CA SER A 508 -7.68 -18.17 9.92
C SER A 508 -6.72 -19.29 10.34
N ALA A 509 -5.67 -18.96 11.09
CA ALA A 509 -4.79 -19.97 11.68
C ALA A 509 -5.64 -20.85 12.62
N SER A 510 -5.80 -22.12 12.25
CA SER A 510 -6.47 -23.16 13.03
C SER A 510 -5.66 -23.56 14.26
#